data_AF-A0A8H6FS96-F1
#
_entry.id   AF-A0A8H6FS96-F1
#
_cell.length_a   1.000
_cell.length_b   1.000
_cell.length_c   1.000
_cell.angle_alpha   90.00
_cell.angle_beta   90.00
_cell.angle_gamma   90.00
#
_symmetry.space_group_name_H-M   'P 1'
#
loop_
_entity.id
_entity.type
_entity.pdbx_description
1 polymer ?
#
loop_
_entity_poly.entity_id
_entity_poly.type
_entity_poly.pdbx_seq_one_letter_code
_entity_poly.pdbx_strand_id
1 'polypeptide(L)'
;MALLALVLTLGLANPAWAHVNPDRRNAVTAHGTIMGFAFAVLFPLGAILIRTASFRGLVWIHAGIQAFAYLLALAGLGLGVYIAIYPESQLTASNGHPIIGIIVVGALVFQPIGGLIHHYMYKKYHRRTIWAITHVWWGRIILTLGIINGGLGLMLSGNTVKGEIAYGVIAGVMWLIWMAVAVWGHLRSRGTSGETGENALGHSDAGSSPSPDRYKEGYRAA
;
A
#
# COMPACT_ATOMS: atom_id res chain seq x y z
N MET A 1 13.87 -4.22 -11.07
CA MET A 1 14.95 -3.46 -10.40
C MET A 1 15.70 -2.57 -11.39
N ALA A 2 16.31 -3.13 -12.45
CA ALA A 2 17.06 -2.35 -13.44
C ALA A 2 16.24 -1.25 -14.14
N LEU A 3 14.97 -1.51 -14.50
CA LEU A 3 14.14 -0.51 -15.19
C LEU A 3 13.84 0.73 -14.33
N LEU A 4 13.54 0.55 -13.04
CA LEU A 4 13.18 1.67 -12.16
C LEU A 4 14.41 2.49 -11.74
N ALA A 5 15.55 1.81 -11.52
CA ALA A 5 16.83 2.47 -11.32
C ALA A 5 17.27 3.23 -12.58
N LEU A 6 17.10 2.66 -13.77
CA LEU A 6 17.39 3.30 -15.07
C LEU A 6 16.50 4.53 -15.30
N VAL A 7 15.22 4.44 -14.98
CA VAL A 7 14.24 5.54 -15.11
C VAL A 7 14.59 6.75 -14.23
N LEU A 8 15.21 6.50 -13.09
CA LEU A 8 15.59 7.54 -12.13
C LEU A 8 17.03 8.02 -12.29
N THR A 9 17.95 7.18 -12.79
CA THR A 9 19.30 7.61 -13.18
C THR A 9 19.32 8.37 -14.50
N LEU A 10 18.35 8.18 -15.39
CA LEU A 10 18.19 9.03 -16.59
C LEU A 10 17.86 10.49 -16.24
N GLY A 11 17.41 10.78 -15.01
CA GLY A 11 17.31 12.14 -14.48
C GLY A 11 18.66 12.84 -14.25
N LEU A 12 19.76 12.08 -14.11
CA LEU A 12 21.11 12.60 -13.83
C LEU A 12 21.76 13.30 -15.03
N ALA A 13 21.18 13.20 -16.22
CA ALA A 13 21.66 13.90 -17.41
C ALA A 13 21.01 15.28 -17.61
N ASN A 14 20.24 15.79 -16.63
CA ASN A 14 19.72 17.14 -16.74
C ASN A 14 20.81 18.19 -16.38
N PRO A 15 21.25 19.05 -17.33
CA PRO A 15 22.26 20.08 -17.10
C PRO A 15 21.88 21.08 -16.00
N ALA A 16 20.59 21.15 -15.61
CA ALA A 16 20.12 21.94 -14.47
C ALA A 16 20.81 21.58 -13.13
N TRP A 17 21.42 20.40 -13.01
CA TRP A 17 22.07 19.94 -11.78
C TRP A 17 23.59 20.08 -11.77
N ALA A 18 24.17 20.70 -12.80
CA ALA A 18 25.63 20.80 -12.93
C ALA A 18 26.28 21.67 -11.83
N HIS A 19 25.54 22.62 -11.27
CA HIS A 19 26.02 23.58 -10.26
C HIS A 19 25.69 23.17 -8.82
N VAL A 20 24.87 22.12 -8.62
CA VAL A 20 24.45 21.64 -7.29
C VAL A 20 25.50 20.72 -6.70
N ASN A 21 25.76 20.84 -5.39
CA ASN A 21 26.68 19.96 -4.66
C ASN A 21 26.39 18.46 -4.96
N PRO A 22 27.40 17.65 -5.34
CA PRO A 22 27.22 16.25 -5.72
C PRO A 22 26.58 15.39 -4.63
N ASP A 23 26.88 15.63 -3.35
CA ASP A 23 26.30 14.87 -2.23
C ASP A 23 24.79 15.09 -2.14
N ARG A 24 24.35 16.33 -2.37
CA ARG A 24 22.93 16.68 -2.41
C ARG A 24 22.23 16.06 -3.62
N ARG A 25 22.84 16.12 -4.80
CA ARG A 25 22.30 15.49 -6.01
C ARG A 25 22.12 13.98 -5.80
N ASN A 26 23.10 13.34 -5.16
CA ASN A 26 23.03 11.93 -4.78
C ASN A 26 21.90 11.68 -3.78
N ALA A 27 21.72 12.56 -2.78
CA ALA A 27 20.63 12.46 -1.81
C ALA A 27 19.24 12.59 -2.45
N VAL A 28 19.03 13.55 -3.38
CA VAL A 28 17.76 13.71 -4.13
C VAL A 28 17.48 12.45 -4.96
N THR A 29 18.50 11.93 -5.65
CA THR A 29 18.37 10.72 -6.48
C THR A 29 18.05 9.50 -5.62
N ALA A 30 18.75 9.33 -4.49
CA ALA A 30 18.49 8.25 -3.55
C ALA A 30 17.10 8.36 -2.93
N HIS A 31 16.67 9.55 -2.52
CA HIS A 31 15.34 9.82 -1.99
C HIS A 31 14.25 9.40 -2.99
N GLY A 32 14.30 9.92 -4.22
CA GLY A 32 13.32 9.60 -5.26
C GLY A 32 13.30 8.10 -5.61
N THR A 33 14.48 7.46 -5.66
CA THR A 33 14.61 6.02 -5.96
C THR A 33 14.03 5.14 -4.88
N ILE A 34 14.41 5.39 -3.63
CA ILE A 34 13.97 4.59 -2.49
C ILE A 34 12.46 4.78 -2.29
N MET A 35 11.97 6.03 -2.29
CA MET A 35 10.56 6.34 -2.09
C MET A 35 9.70 5.84 -3.25
N GLY A 36 10.13 6.08 -4.49
CA GLY A 36 9.43 5.61 -5.69
C GLY A 36 9.31 4.09 -5.71
N PHE A 37 10.39 3.36 -5.40
CA PHE A 37 10.35 1.90 -5.36
C PHE A 37 9.49 1.36 -4.21
N ALA A 38 9.57 1.95 -3.01
CA ALA A 38 8.76 1.55 -1.87
C ALA A 38 7.26 1.72 -2.17
N PHE A 39 6.83 2.93 -2.55
CA PHE A 39 5.41 3.27 -2.73
C PHE A 39 4.81 2.76 -4.03
N ALA A 40 5.53 2.83 -5.15
CA ALA A 40 4.97 2.44 -6.44
C ALA A 40 5.10 0.94 -6.73
N VAL A 41 5.93 0.19 -5.98
CA VAL A 41 6.16 -1.25 -6.24
C VAL A 41 5.97 -2.11 -5.00
N LEU A 42 6.79 -1.96 -3.96
CA LEU A 42 6.83 -2.93 -2.86
C LEU A 42 5.54 -2.96 -2.03
N PHE A 43 5.02 -1.79 -1.64
CA PHE A 43 3.77 -1.69 -0.87
C PHE A 43 2.58 -2.31 -1.63
N PRO A 44 2.31 -1.92 -2.90
CA PRO A 44 1.29 -2.55 -3.73
C PRO A 44 1.51 -4.05 -3.94
N LEU A 45 2.75 -4.48 -4.19
CA LEU A 45 3.08 -5.89 -4.40
C LEU A 45 2.72 -6.74 -3.18
N GLY A 46 3.14 -6.32 -1.98
CA GLY A 46 2.78 -7.01 -0.75
C GLY A 46 1.27 -7.04 -0.51
N ALA A 47 0.54 -5.98 -0.92
CA ALA A 47 -0.90 -5.90 -0.80
C ALA A 47 -1.66 -6.76 -1.83
N ILE A 48 -1.13 -6.93 -3.05
CA ILE A 48 -1.64 -7.85 -4.06
C ILE A 48 -1.43 -9.28 -3.59
N LEU A 49 -0.21 -9.62 -3.18
CA LEU A 49 0.21 -10.98 -2.85
C LEU A 49 -0.68 -11.62 -1.76
N ILE A 50 -0.99 -10.88 -0.69
CA ILE A 50 -1.86 -11.37 0.40
C ILE A 50 -3.33 -11.59 -0.04
N ARG A 51 -3.73 -11.07 -1.21
CA ARG A 51 -5.10 -11.19 -1.75
C ARG A 51 -5.23 -12.20 -2.87
N THR A 52 -4.14 -12.50 -3.58
CA THR A 52 -4.17 -13.40 -4.75
C THR A 52 -3.59 -14.78 -4.47
N ALA A 53 -2.64 -14.89 -3.54
CA ALA A 53 -2.05 -16.18 -3.17
C ALA A 53 -2.76 -16.81 -1.95
N SER A 54 -2.61 -18.12 -1.80
CA SER A 54 -3.12 -18.86 -0.63
C SER A 54 -2.19 -20.03 -0.29
N PHE A 55 -1.38 -19.87 0.76
CA PHE A 55 -0.54 -20.94 1.30
C PHE A 55 -0.08 -20.62 2.74
N ARG A 56 0.41 -21.64 3.45
CA ARG A 56 0.87 -21.50 4.84
C ARG A 56 2.10 -20.59 4.91
N GLY A 57 2.03 -19.55 5.71
CA GLY A 57 3.13 -18.58 5.87
C GLY A 57 3.04 -17.33 5.00
N LEU A 58 2.03 -17.21 4.12
CA LEU A 58 1.81 -16.04 3.28
C LEU A 58 1.75 -14.72 4.06
N VAL A 59 1.15 -14.72 5.25
CA VAL A 59 1.07 -13.55 6.14
C VAL A 59 2.46 -13.06 6.54
N TRP A 60 3.43 -13.96 6.76
CA TRP A 60 4.81 -13.60 7.11
C TRP A 60 5.57 -13.02 5.92
N ILE A 61 5.32 -13.54 4.71
CA ILE A 61 5.88 -12.96 3.48
C ILE A 61 5.32 -11.56 3.27
N HIS A 62 4.01 -11.38 3.42
CA HIS A 62 3.37 -10.07 3.39
C HIS A 62 4.01 -9.13 4.43
N ALA A 63 4.06 -9.54 5.70
CA ALA A 63 4.65 -8.73 6.76
C ALA A 63 6.12 -8.38 6.48
N GLY A 64 6.91 -9.32 5.96
CA GLY A 64 8.31 -9.09 5.58
C GLY A 64 8.47 -8.07 4.47
N ILE A 65 7.69 -8.19 3.38
CA ILE A 65 7.70 -7.21 2.28
C ILE A 65 7.27 -5.83 2.80
N GLN A 66 6.22 -5.77 3.63
CA GLN A 66 5.74 -4.50 4.18
C GLN A 66 6.75 -3.86 5.13
N ALA A 67 7.39 -4.65 5.99
CA ALA A 67 8.43 -4.16 6.90
C ALA A 67 9.64 -3.61 6.12
N PHE A 68 10.09 -4.33 5.07
CA PHE A 68 11.18 -3.86 4.23
C PHE A 68 10.82 -2.57 3.48
N ALA A 69 9.64 -2.50 2.87
CA ALA A 69 9.16 -1.28 2.21
C ALA A 69 9.03 -0.10 3.19
N TYR A 70 8.63 -0.37 4.43
CA TYR A 70 8.54 0.63 5.49
C TYR A 70 9.91 1.17 5.91
N LEU A 71 10.91 0.31 6.07
CA LEU A 71 12.29 0.76 6.36
C LEU A 71 12.85 1.63 5.23
N LEU A 72 12.58 1.26 3.97
CA LEU A 72 12.92 2.10 2.82
C LEU A 72 12.19 3.45 2.87
N ALA A 73 10.89 3.48 3.19
CA ALA A 73 10.14 4.73 3.32
C ALA A 73 10.69 5.64 4.41
N LEU A 74 11.13 5.09 5.56
CA LEU A 74 11.78 5.86 6.62
C LEU A 74 13.15 6.41 6.19
N ALA A 75 13.97 5.60 5.53
CA ALA A 75 15.25 6.05 4.97
C ALA A 75 15.06 7.15 3.92
N GLY A 76 14.08 6.98 3.04
CA GLY A 76 13.69 7.99 2.06
C GLY A 76 13.20 9.28 2.71
N LEU A 77 12.34 9.21 3.74
CA LEU A 77 11.93 10.39 4.51
C LEU A 77 13.13 11.10 5.14
N GLY A 78 14.07 10.36 5.73
CA GLY A 78 15.30 10.92 6.30
C GLY A 78 16.13 11.70 5.28
N LEU A 79 16.29 11.15 4.06
CA LEU A 79 16.94 11.87 2.95
C LEU A 79 16.15 13.12 2.54
N GLY A 80 14.81 13.05 2.51
CA GLY A 80 13.95 14.20 2.20
C GLY A 80 14.11 15.33 3.22
N VAL A 81 14.18 15.00 4.51
CA VAL A 81 14.44 15.96 5.59
C VAL A 81 15.84 16.57 5.45
N TYR A 82 16.86 15.76 5.16
CA TYR A 82 18.22 16.26 4.90
C TYR A 82 18.25 17.29 3.75
N ILE A 83 17.55 17.00 2.64
CA ILE A 83 17.44 17.92 1.49
C ILE A 83 16.72 19.22 1.88
N ALA A 84 15.74 19.15 2.77
CA ALA A 84 14.92 20.28 3.18
C ALA A 84 15.62 21.23 4.17
N ILE A 85 16.50 20.72 5.05
CA ILE A 85 17.20 21.51 6.07
C ILE A 85 18.25 22.44 5.45
N TYR A 86 18.82 22.08 4.30
CA TYR A 86 19.83 22.87 3.60
C TYR A 86 19.28 23.37 2.25
N PRO A 87 18.35 24.34 2.21
CA PRO A 87 17.72 24.80 0.98
C PRO A 87 18.73 25.48 0.02
N GLU A 88 18.78 25.03 -1.23
CA GLU A 88 19.31 25.83 -2.36
C GLU A 88 18.08 26.30 -3.14
N SER A 89 18.03 27.57 -3.50
CA SER A 89 16.82 28.31 -3.89
C SER A 89 15.98 27.71 -5.01
N GLN A 90 16.53 26.82 -5.84
CA GLN A 90 15.82 26.18 -6.95
C GLN A 90 15.01 24.92 -6.57
N LEU A 91 15.32 24.26 -5.44
CA LEU A 91 14.72 22.96 -5.07
C LEU A 91 13.72 23.03 -3.92
N THR A 92 13.63 24.19 -3.27
CA THR A 92 12.79 24.42 -2.08
C THR A 92 11.66 25.41 -2.34
N ALA A 93 11.29 25.62 -3.60
CA ALA A 93 10.07 26.34 -3.94
C ALA A 93 8.89 25.68 -3.21
N SER A 94 8.08 26.49 -2.52
CA SER A 94 6.93 26.07 -1.71
C SER A 94 6.02 25.15 -2.51
N ASN A 95 6.10 23.85 -2.25
CA ASN A 95 5.38 22.84 -3.00
C ASN A 95 4.68 21.89 -2.03
N GLY A 96 3.55 21.31 -2.43
CA GLY A 96 2.78 20.40 -1.58
C GLY A 96 3.54 19.10 -1.25
N HIS A 97 4.55 18.74 -2.05
CA HIS A 97 5.24 17.45 -1.96
C HIS A 97 5.84 17.12 -0.58
N PRO A 98 6.66 17.98 0.06
CA PRO A 98 7.22 17.68 1.38
C PRO A 98 6.14 17.58 2.47
N ILE A 99 5.12 18.44 2.43
CA ILE A 99 4.01 18.45 3.40
C ILE A 99 3.19 17.16 3.27
N ILE A 100 2.77 16.81 2.06
CA ILE A 100 2.03 15.58 1.79
C ILE A 100 2.90 14.37 2.15
N GLY A 101 4.18 14.37 1.82
CA GLY A 101 5.12 13.29 2.14
C GLY A 101 5.23 13.02 3.64
N ILE A 102 5.38 14.06 4.46
CA ILE A 102 5.42 13.94 5.92
C ILE A 102 4.09 13.37 6.45
N ILE A 103 2.96 13.88 5.96
CA ILE A 103 1.64 13.37 6.36
C ILE A 103 1.48 11.90 5.98
N VAL A 104 1.85 11.51 4.76
CA VAL A 104 1.75 10.13 4.25
C VAL A 104 2.60 9.19 5.09
N VAL A 105 3.89 9.49 5.31
CA VAL A 105 4.78 8.61 6.08
C VAL A 105 4.41 8.60 7.56
N GLY A 106 3.99 9.74 8.12
CA GLY A 106 3.47 9.81 9.49
C GLY A 106 2.21 8.95 9.67
N ALA A 107 1.27 9.02 8.72
CA ALA A 107 0.06 8.19 8.74
C ALA A 107 0.37 6.70 8.51
N LEU A 108 1.44 6.38 7.78
CA LEU A 108 1.89 5.01 7.52
C LEU A 108 2.34 4.29 8.80
N VAL A 109 2.79 5.00 9.84
CA VAL A 109 3.17 4.42 11.15
C VAL A 109 2.03 3.59 11.76
N PHE A 110 0.78 3.97 11.50
CA PHE A 110 -0.39 3.25 12.02
C PHE A 110 -0.69 1.94 11.27
N GLN A 111 -0.13 1.73 10.07
CA GLN A 111 -0.36 0.52 9.29
C GLN A 111 0.17 -0.76 9.95
N PRO A 112 1.44 -0.87 10.38
CA PRO A 112 1.93 -2.08 11.05
C PRO A 112 1.17 -2.37 12.34
N ILE A 113 0.86 -1.35 13.14
CA ILE A 113 0.06 -1.49 14.37
C ILE A 113 -1.32 -2.06 14.05
N GLY A 114 -2.04 -1.44 13.11
CA GLY A 114 -3.35 -1.90 12.67
C GLY A 114 -3.32 -3.30 12.05
N GLY A 115 -2.24 -3.64 11.33
CA GLY A 115 -2.05 -4.96 10.71
C GLY A 115 -1.87 -6.06 11.76
N LEU A 116 -1.06 -5.81 12.80
CA LEU A 116 -0.89 -6.72 13.93
C LEU A 116 -2.19 -6.94 14.70
N ILE A 117 -2.89 -5.85 15.04
CA ILE A 117 -4.18 -5.92 15.74
C ILE A 117 -5.19 -6.70 14.89
N HIS A 118 -5.33 -6.35 13.61
CA HIS A 118 -6.24 -7.04 12.71
C HIS A 118 -5.91 -8.54 12.62
N HIS A 119 -4.65 -8.91 12.44
CA HIS A 119 -4.24 -10.31 12.31
C HIS A 119 -4.51 -11.11 13.59
N TYR A 120 -4.22 -10.53 14.76
CA TYR A 120 -4.55 -11.15 16.04
C TYR A 120 -6.06 -11.38 16.19
N MET A 121 -6.86 -10.35 15.88
CA MET A 121 -8.32 -10.44 15.97
C MET A 121 -8.92 -11.42 14.95
N TYR A 122 -8.35 -11.52 13.76
CA TYR A 122 -8.76 -12.51 12.77
C TYR A 122 -8.50 -13.94 13.25
N LYS A 123 -7.34 -14.21 13.86
CA LYS A 123 -7.04 -15.52 14.46
C LYS A 123 -7.96 -15.85 15.65
N LYS A 124 -8.41 -14.85 16.40
CA LYS A 124 -9.29 -15.04 17.56
C LYS A 124 -10.76 -15.26 17.18
N TYR A 125 -11.27 -14.50 16.22
CA TYR A 125 -12.71 -14.46 15.92
C TYR A 125 -13.10 -15.11 14.60
N HIS A 126 -12.14 -15.48 13.74
CA HIS A 126 -12.34 -16.08 12.42
C HIS A 126 -13.32 -15.31 11.50
N ARG A 127 -13.49 -14.01 11.76
CA ARG A 127 -14.38 -13.12 10.99
C ARG A 127 -13.74 -11.76 10.79
N ARG A 128 -14.24 -11.03 9.80
CA ARG A 128 -13.79 -9.67 9.50
C ARG A 128 -14.20 -8.72 10.64
N THR A 129 -13.24 -8.03 11.22
CA THR A 129 -13.44 -7.07 12.32
C THR A 129 -13.38 -5.62 11.83
N ILE A 130 -13.81 -4.66 12.66
CA ILE A 130 -13.65 -3.23 12.34
C ILE A 130 -12.19 -2.86 12.06
N TRP A 131 -11.25 -3.45 12.80
CA TRP A 131 -9.81 -3.31 12.58
C TRP A 131 -9.37 -3.77 11.17
N ALA A 132 -10.02 -4.80 10.61
CA ALA A 132 -9.81 -5.23 9.24
C ALA A 132 -10.19 -4.16 8.23
N ILE A 133 -11.35 -3.55 8.45
CA ILE A 133 -11.92 -2.55 7.55
C ILE A 133 -11.02 -1.31 7.61
N THR A 134 -10.72 -0.82 8.81
CA THR A 134 -9.85 0.34 9.01
C THR A 134 -8.46 0.11 8.43
N HIS A 135 -7.79 -1.00 8.75
CA HIS A 135 -6.44 -1.29 8.22
C HIS A 135 -6.40 -1.28 6.68
N VAL A 136 -7.38 -1.93 6.04
CA VAL A 136 -7.47 -2.05 4.59
C VAL A 136 -7.75 -0.69 3.92
N TRP A 137 -8.73 0.06 4.41
CA TRP A 137 -9.09 1.36 3.79
C TRP A 137 -8.05 2.44 4.07
N TRP A 138 -7.52 2.48 5.29
CA TRP A 138 -6.42 3.37 5.67
C TRP A 138 -5.21 3.15 4.76
N GLY A 139 -4.86 1.88 4.49
CA GLY A 139 -3.73 1.54 3.64
C GLY A 139 -3.96 1.97 2.19
N ARG A 140 -5.19 1.82 1.70
CA ARG A 140 -5.56 2.23 0.33
C ARG A 140 -5.37 3.73 0.11
N ILE A 141 -5.86 4.54 1.05
CA ILE A 141 -5.77 6.01 0.97
C ILE A 141 -4.30 6.45 1.04
N ILE A 142 -3.56 5.96 2.04
CA ILE A 142 -2.16 6.37 2.26
C ILE A 142 -1.27 6.00 1.08
N LEU A 143 -1.37 4.76 0.57
CA LEU A 143 -0.52 4.34 -0.55
C LEU A 143 -0.86 5.08 -1.83
N THR A 144 -2.15 5.36 -2.09
CA THR A 144 -2.55 6.17 -3.25
C THR A 144 -1.99 7.59 -3.15
N LEU A 145 -2.12 8.23 -1.98
CA LEU A 145 -1.52 9.55 -1.75
C LEU A 145 0.00 9.52 -1.87
N GLY A 146 0.67 8.47 -1.39
CA GLY A 146 2.11 8.29 -1.52
C GLY A 146 2.58 8.16 -2.97
N ILE A 147 1.83 7.44 -3.81
CA ILE A 147 2.10 7.33 -5.26
C ILE A 147 1.92 8.69 -5.94
N ILE A 148 0.82 9.40 -5.66
CA ILE A 148 0.61 10.75 -6.20
C ILE A 148 1.74 11.68 -5.74
N ASN A 149 2.14 11.60 -4.47
CA ASN A 149 3.20 12.41 -3.92
C ASN A 149 4.56 12.12 -4.59
N GLY A 150 4.84 10.88 -4.97
CA GLY A 150 6.04 10.52 -5.74
C GLY A 150 6.08 11.21 -7.11
N GLY A 151 4.93 11.31 -7.79
CA GLY A 151 4.80 12.08 -9.02
C GLY A 151 5.08 13.58 -8.82
N LEU A 152 4.52 14.18 -7.77
CA LEU A 152 4.80 15.58 -7.42
C LEU A 152 6.28 15.83 -7.11
N GLY A 153 6.95 14.86 -6.47
CA GLY A 153 8.39 14.92 -6.18
C GLY A 153 9.26 14.90 -7.43
N LEU A 154 8.86 14.14 -8.45
CA LEU A 154 9.57 14.11 -9.75
C LEU A 154 9.42 15.41 -10.53
N MET A 155 8.23 16.03 -10.48
CA MET A 155 8.03 17.36 -11.07
C MET A 155 8.89 18.42 -10.37
N LEU A 156 9.00 18.34 -9.04
CA LEU A 156 9.83 19.26 -8.25
C LEU A 156 11.33 19.07 -8.50
N SER A 157 11.78 17.86 -8.82
CA SER A 157 13.20 17.59 -9.10
C SER A 157 13.61 18.03 -10.51
N GLY A 158 12.73 18.64 -11.31
CA GLY A 158 13.07 18.96 -12.70
C GLY A 158 13.60 17.74 -13.44
N ASN A 159 12.97 16.58 -13.22
CA ASN A 159 13.39 15.34 -13.84
C ASN A 159 13.26 15.41 -15.37
N THR A 160 13.89 14.47 -16.08
CA THR A 160 13.64 14.36 -17.52
C THR A 160 12.22 13.91 -17.79
N VAL A 161 11.60 14.41 -18.86
CA VAL A 161 10.27 13.98 -19.33
C VAL A 161 10.19 12.45 -19.46
N LYS A 162 11.27 11.79 -19.91
CA LYS A 162 11.36 10.33 -19.99
C LYS A 162 11.22 9.67 -18.62
N GLY A 163 11.89 10.21 -17.60
CA GLY A 163 11.83 9.70 -16.23
C GLY A 163 10.45 9.89 -15.60
N GLU A 164 9.81 11.04 -15.84
CA GLU A 164 8.44 11.31 -15.39
C GLU A 164 7.43 10.35 -16.02
N ILE A 165 7.49 10.17 -17.35
CA ILE A 165 6.62 9.23 -18.08
C ILE A 165 6.80 7.82 -17.55
N ALA A 166 8.04 7.37 -17.38
CA ALA A 166 8.28 6.00 -16.98
C ALA A 166 7.86 5.74 -15.52
N TYR A 167 8.04 6.69 -14.60
CA TYR A 167 7.42 6.60 -13.28
C TYR A 167 5.89 6.52 -13.39
N GLY A 168 5.26 7.42 -14.15
CA GLY A 168 3.81 7.47 -14.33
C GLY A 168 3.24 6.16 -14.88
N VAL A 169 3.89 5.55 -15.87
CA VAL A 169 3.48 4.25 -16.42
C VAL A 169 3.59 3.15 -15.38
N ILE A 170 4.74 3.03 -14.69
CA ILE A 170 4.95 1.95 -13.72
C ILE A 170 4.00 2.10 -12.53
N ALA A 171 3.93 3.31 -11.95
CA ALA A 171 3.08 3.59 -10.81
C ALA A 171 1.59 3.47 -11.15
N GLY A 172 1.17 3.97 -12.32
CA GLY A 172 -0.20 3.88 -12.80
C GLY A 172 -0.63 2.44 -13.05
N VAL A 173 0.16 1.66 -13.79
CA VAL A 173 -0.15 0.23 -14.04
C VAL A 173 -0.19 -0.56 -12.74
N MET A 174 0.79 -0.37 -11.85
CA MET A 174 0.80 -1.07 -10.57
C MET A 174 -0.41 -0.69 -9.70
N TRP A 175 -0.76 0.59 -9.65
CA TRP A 175 -1.93 1.07 -8.92
C TRP A 175 -3.22 0.48 -9.49
N LEU A 176 -3.38 0.44 -10.81
CA LEU A 176 -4.55 -0.15 -11.48
C LEU A 176 -4.68 -1.65 -11.16
N ILE A 177 -3.59 -2.42 -11.27
CA ILE A 177 -3.59 -3.85 -10.92
C ILE A 177 -3.98 -4.04 -9.45
N TRP A 178 -3.35 -3.28 -8.55
CA TRP A 178 -3.63 -3.38 -7.12
C TRP A 178 -5.08 -3.01 -6.80
N MET A 179 -5.63 -1.95 -7.39
CA MET A 179 -7.02 -1.54 -7.21
C MET A 179 -8.00 -2.55 -7.80
N ALA A 180 -7.72 -3.11 -8.98
CA ALA A 180 -8.54 -4.17 -9.56
C ALA A 180 -8.63 -5.39 -8.64
N VAL A 181 -7.50 -5.87 -8.12
CA VAL A 181 -7.45 -6.97 -7.14
C VAL A 181 -8.21 -6.60 -5.85
N ALA A 182 -8.05 -5.36 -5.38
CA ALA A 182 -8.67 -4.86 -4.17
C ALA A 182 -10.20 -4.75 -4.27
N VAL A 183 -10.72 -4.39 -5.45
CA VAL A 183 -12.16 -4.32 -5.75
C VAL A 183 -12.73 -5.72 -5.99
N TRP A 184 -12.05 -6.56 -6.77
CA TRP A 184 -12.46 -7.94 -7.02
C TRP A 184 -12.64 -8.74 -5.71
N GLY A 185 -11.69 -8.61 -4.78
CA GLY A 185 -11.79 -9.24 -3.46
C GLY A 185 -12.95 -8.71 -2.62
N HIS A 186 -13.38 -7.45 -2.81
CA HIS A 186 -14.56 -6.92 -2.13
C HIS A 186 -15.86 -7.46 -2.72
N LEU A 187 -15.97 -7.53 -4.05
CA LEU A 187 -17.16 -8.03 -4.75
C LEU A 187 -17.42 -9.51 -4.46
N ARG A 188 -16.38 -10.35 -4.51
CA ARG A 188 -16.50 -11.79 -4.20
C ARG A 188 -16.98 -12.04 -2.76
N SER A 189 -16.53 -11.23 -1.81
CA SER A 189 -16.95 -11.33 -0.41
C SER A 189 -18.43 -10.98 -0.19
N ARG A 190 -19.08 -10.24 -1.11
CA ARG A 190 -20.50 -9.87 -1.01
C ARG A 190 -21.41 -10.91 -1.66
N GLY A 191 -20.98 -11.51 -2.77
CA GLY A 191 -21.75 -12.56 -3.46
C GLY A 191 -22.04 -13.76 -2.55
N THR A 192 -21.03 -14.23 -1.81
CA THR A 192 -21.17 -15.38 -0.89
C THR A 192 -22.12 -15.11 0.29
N SER A 193 -22.23 -13.85 0.74
CA SER A 193 -23.21 -13.47 1.79
C SER A 193 -24.62 -13.29 1.23
N GLY A 194 -24.78 -12.89 -0.03
CA GLY A 194 -26.08 -12.77 -0.71
C GLY A 194 -26.70 -14.14 -1.00
N GLU A 195 -25.93 -15.07 -1.56
CA GLU A 195 -26.38 -16.44 -1.84
C GLU A 195 -26.79 -17.21 -0.57
N THR A 196 -26.10 -16.97 0.55
CA THR A 196 -26.46 -17.61 1.84
C THR A 196 -27.76 -17.04 2.41
N GLY A 197 -28.03 -15.74 2.23
CA GLY A 197 -29.26 -15.09 2.69
C GLY A 197 -30.48 -15.46 1.84
N GLU A 198 -30.31 -15.55 0.52
CA GLU A 198 -31.37 -15.95 -0.42
C GLU A 198 -31.74 -17.43 -0.24
N ASN A 199 -30.77 -18.32 -0.02
CA ASN A 199 -31.02 -19.73 0.29
C ASN A 199 -31.63 -19.94 1.70
N ALA A 200 -31.30 -19.09 2.68
CA ALA A 200 -31.90 -19.16 4.02
C ALA A 200 -33.36 -18.68 4.02
N LEU A 201 -33.68 -17.63 3.25
CA LEU A 201 -35.04 -17.12 3.08
C LEU A 201 -35.91 -18.05 2.22
N GLY A 202 -35.33 -18.70 1.20
CA GLY A 202 -36.02 -19.71 0.40
C GLY A 202 -36.31 -21.02 1.14
N HIS A 203 -35.58 -21.30 2.23
CA HIS A 203 -35.82 -22.48 3.07
C HIS A 203 -36.82 -22.22 4.21
N SER A 204 -37.04 -20.97 4.62
CA SER A 204 -37.99 -20.61 5.69
C SER A 204 -39.46 -20.61 5.25
N ASP A 205 -39.75 -20.63 3.95
CA ASP A 205 -41.14 -20.69 3.43
C ASP A 205 -41.65 -22.11 3.20
N ALA A 206 -40.84 -23.15 3.42
CA ALA A 206 -41.29 -24.53 3.45
C ALA A 206 -41.78 -24.88 4.87
N GLY A 207 -43.04 -24.57 5.15
CA GLY A 207 -43.70 -24.89 6.41
C GLY A 207 -43.63 -26.38 6.74
N SER A 208 -42.88 -26.71 7.79
CA SER A 208 -43.10 -27.91 8.59
C SER A 208 -42.67 -27.63 10.03
N SER A 209 -43.63 -27.72 10.95
CA SER A 209 -43.49 -27.47 12.39
C SER A 209 -42.40 -28.36 13.01
N PRO A 210 -41.47 -27.85 13.83
CA PRO A 210 -40.45 -28.69 14.48
C PRO A 210 -41.04 -29.43 15.68
N SER A 211 -40.79 -30.74 15.79
CA SER A 211 -41.03 -31.50 17.04
C SER A 211 -39.93 -31.20 18.08
N PRO A 212 -40.21 -31.32 19.39
CA PRO A 212 -39.40 -30.68 20.45
C PRO A 212 -38.06 -31.35 20.82
N ASP A 213 -37.59 -32.39 20.12
CA ASP A 213 -36.71 -33.37 20.78
C ASP A 213 -35.22 -33.34 20.38
N ARG A 214 -34.74 -32.32 19.65
CA ARG A 214 -33.35 -32.30 19.10
C ARG A 214 -32.34 -31.35 19.76
N TYR A 215 -32.48 -31.03 21.04
CA TYR A 215 -31.55 -30.11 21.73
C TYR A 215 -30.37 -30.75 22.48
N LYS A 216 -30.03 -32.03 22.29
CA LYS A 216 -29.04 -32.71 23.17
C LYS A 216 -27.84 -33.43 22.53
N GLU A 217 -27.49 -33.22 21.26
CA GLU A 217 -26.44 -34.07 20.64
C GLU A 217 -25.33 -33.33 19.87
N GLY A 218 -24.93 -32.14 20.33
CA GLY A 218 -23.88 -31.34 19.67
C GLY A 218 -22.57 -31.12 20.44
N TYR A 219 -22.46 -31.56 21.71
CA TYR A 219 -21.30 -31.23 22.56
C TYR A 219 -20.36 -32.42 22.85
N ARG A 220 -20.46 -33.48 22.04
CA ARG A 220 -19.66 -34.71 22.17
C ARG A 220 -19.08 -35.15 20.83
N ALA A 221 -18.29 -34.31 20.18
CA ALA A 221 -17.29 -34.77 19.20
C ALA A 221 -16.31 -33.63 18.84
N ALA A 222 -15.09 -33.76 19.38
CA ALA A 222 -13.81 -33.18 18.95
C ALA A 222 -13.64 -31.64 18.94
#